data_AF-A0A7S2GYJ1-F1
#
_entry.id   AF-A0A7S2GYJ1-F1
#
_cell.length_a   1.000
_cell.length_b   1.000
_cell.length_c   1.000
_cell.angle_alpha   90.00
_cell.angle_beta   90.00
_cell.angle_gamma   90.00
#
_symmetry.space_group_name_H-M   'P 1'
#
loop_
_entity.id
_entity.type
_entity.pdbx_description
1 polymer ?
#
loop_
_entity_poly.entity_id
_entity_poly.type
_entity_poly.pdbx_seq_one_letter_code
_entity_poly.pdbx_strand_id
1 'polypeptide(L)'
;ENSALTKISAKDIPLSDPDDECDVCFRKFQAIWKEEIARSGFANASLLKVVTRFVTYRKVFAIGFWNAFYEGFLFLGPPLAIKWVTKYLNWLYTQRGLGVDVSGTALIGPSLLLILIFAGLPTMMAISNSMCTMLNG
;
A
#
# COMPACT_ATOMS: atom_id res chain seq x y z
N GLU A 1 12.91 39.20 8.59
CA GLU A 1 11.46 39.36 8.31
C GLU A 1 10.87 38.29 7.36
N ASN A 2 11.35 37.02 7.36
CA ASN A 2 10.86 36.00 6.40
C ASN A 2 10.61 34.59 7.00
N SER A 3 10.28 34.50 8.30
CA SER A 3 10.03 33.19 8.97
C SER A 3 8.54 32.81 9.05
N ALA A 4 7.62 33.65 8.54
CA ALA A 4 6.18 33.54 8.83
C ALA A 4 5.31 33.00 7.68
N LEU A 5 5.87 32.78 6.49
CA LEU A 5 5.10 32.38 5.29
C LEU A 5 4.75 30.87 5.23
N THR A 6 5.34 30.03 6.09
CA THR A 6 5.13 28.57 6.08
C THR A 6 4.42 28.05 7.35
N LYS A 7 3.95 28.93 8.24
CA LYS A 7 3.19 28.50 9.42
C LYS A 7 1.72 28.31 9.06
N ILE A 8 1.29 27.06 9.04
CA ILE A 8 -0.13 26.69 8.95
C ILE A 8 -0.80 27.14 10.25
N SER A 9 -1.84 27.96 10.16
CA SER A 9 -2.63 28.38 11.32
C SER A 9 -3.58 27.26 11.72
N ALA A 10 -3.92 27.17 13.01
CA ALA A 10 -4.90 26.19 13.49
C ALA A 10 -6.27 26.31 12.80
N LYS A 11 -6.60 27.50 12.25
CA LYS A 11 -7.83 27.76 11.49
C LYS A 11 -7.79 27.20 10.06
N ASP A 12 -6.61 26.91 9.55
CA ASP A 12 -6.41 26.36 8.19
C ASP A 12 -6.45 24.82 8.18
N ILE A 13 -6.56 24.21 9.37
CA ILE A 13 -6.68 22.76 9.53
C ILE A 13 -8.18 22.40 9.35
N PRO A 14 -8.53 21.56 8.37
CA PRO A 14 -9.90 21.11 8.21
C PRO A 14 -10.37 20.35 9.45
N LEU A 15 -11.66 20.44 9.74
CA LEU A 15 -12.31 19.62 10.76
C LEU A 15 -12.11 18.13 10.41
N SER A 16 -11.86 17.31 11.44
CA SER A 16 -11.72 15.87 11.31
C SER A 16 -13.01 15.24 10.75
N ASP A 17 -12.88 14.05 10.17
CA ASP A 17 -14.04 13.26 9.77
C ASP A 17 -14.95 13.04 10.99
N PRO A 18 -16.27 13.25 10.89
CA PRO A 18 -17.21 12.98 11.98
C PRO A 18 -17.12 11.56 12.55
N ASP A 19 -16.71 10.57 11.75
CA ASP A 19 -16.54 9.20 12.21
C ASP A 19 -15.25 8.98 13.02
N ASP A 20 -14.26 9.88 12.91
CA ASP A 20 -12.99 9.88 13.64
C ASP A 20 -13.05 10.68 14.94
N GLU A 21 -14.18 11.32 15.25
CA GLU A 21 -14.35 12.03 16.52
C GLU A 21 -14.27 11.07 17.72
N CYS A 22 -13.54 11.50 18.76
CA CYS A 22 -13.34 10.71 19.98
C CYS A 22 -14.66 10.22 20.61
N ASP A 23 -15.68 11.07 20.65
CA ASP A 23 -16.97 10.74 21.26
C ASP A 23 -17.72 9.66 20.46
N VAL A 24 -17.68 9.74 19.13
CA VAL A 24 -18.31 8.76 18.24
C VAL A 24 -17.60 7.41 18.36
N CYS A 25 -16.26 7.43 18.30
CA CYS A 25 -15.44 6.23 18.49
C CYS A 25 -15.63 5.59 19.86
N PHE A 26 -15.68 6.39 20.93
CA PHE A 26 -15.90 5.91 22.29
C PHE A 26 -17.26 5.23 22.44
N ARG A 27 -18.34 5.83 21.91
CA ARG A 27 -19.68 5.23 21.95
C ARG A 27 -19.74 3.91 21.18
N LYS A 28 -19.16 3.86 19.97
CA LYS A 28 -19.05 2.64 19.16
C LYS A 28 -18.28 1.55 19.92
N PHE A 29 -17.12 1.88 20.49
CA PHE A 29 -16.30 0.92 21.25
C PHE A 29 -17.02 0.42 22.51
N GLN A 30 -17.65 1.34 23.27
CA GLN A 30 -18.39 1.01 24.48
C GLN A 30 -19.56 0.06 24.21
N ALA A 31 -20.25 0.21 23.08
CA ALA A 31 -21.31 -0.71 22.67
C ALA A 31 -20.78 -2.13 22.45
N ILE A 32 -19.68 -2.29 21.71
CA ILE A 32 -19.06 -3.60 21.43
C ILE A 32 -18.50 -4.22 22.72
N TRP A 33 -17.92 -3.40 23.60
CA TRP A 33 -17.41 -3.85 24.90
C TRP A 33 -18.52 -4.39 25.80
N LYS A 34 -19.66 -3.68 25.88
CA LYS A 34 -20.84 -4.14 26.63
C LYS A 34 -21.39 -5.46 26.05
N GLU A 35 -21.40 -5.61 24.73
CA GLU A 35 -21.82 -6.84 24.06
C GLU A 35 -20.90 -8.03 24.44
N GLU A 36 -19.58 -7.82 24.47
CA GLU A 36 -18.62 -8.87 24.85
C GLU A 36 -18.77 -9.26 26.33
N ILE A 37 -18.93 -8.27 27.23
CA ILE A 37 -19.20 -8.53 28.65
C ILE A 37 -20.50 -9.31 28.83
N ALA A 38 -21.56 -8.95 28.09
CA ALA A 38 -22.83 -9.67 28.14
C ALA A 38 -22.72 -11.12 27.64
N ARG A 39 -21.85 -11.38 26.67
CA ARG A 39 -21.67 -12.70 26.07
C ARG A 39 -20.78 -13.63 26.89
N SER A 40 -19.66 -13.12 27.43
CA SER A 40 -18.60 -13.96 28.03
C SER A 40 -18.47 -13.77 29.55
N GLY A 41 -19.14 -12.77 30.11
CA GLY A 41 -18.98 -12.37 31.50
C GLY A 41 -17.69 -11.59 31.73
N PHE A 42 -17.65 -10.79 32.79
CA PHE A 42 -16.55 -9.87 33.07
C PHE A 42 -15.19 -10.57 33.24
N ALA A 43 -15.19 -11.78 33.79
CA ALA A 43 -13.96 -12.55 34.05
C ALA A 43 -13.28 -13.10 32.79
N ASN A 44 -14.03 -13.32 31.70
CA ASN A 44 -13.51 -13.89 30.45
C ASN A 44 -13.58 -12.90 29.27
N ALA A 45 -13.96 -11.65 29.51
CA ALA A 45 -14.01 -10.62 28.47
C ALA A 45 -12.60 -10.31 27.97
N SER A 46 -12.39 -10.42 26.65
CA SER A 46 -11.08 -10.18 26.03
C SER A 46 -11.05 -8.83 25.31
N LEU A 47 -10.21 -7.92 25.81
CA LEU A 47 -9.99 -6.63 25.18
C LEU A 47 -9.46 -6.77 23.75
N LEU A 48 -8.58 -7.75 23.51
CA LEU A 48 -7.99 -7.99 22.18
C LEU A 48 -9.08 -8.32 21.15
N LYS A 49 -10.04 -9.18 21.49
CA LYS A 49 -11.17 -9.50 20.60
C LYS A 49 -12.00 -8.27 20.28
N VAL A 50 -12.32 -7.46 21.30
CA VAL A 50 -13.11 -6.23 21.11
C VAL A 50 -12.38 -5.24 20.22
N VAL A 51 -11.07 -5.03 20.44
CA VAL A 51 -10.24 -4.16 19.59
C VAL A 51 -10.21 -4.68 18.15
N THR A 52 -10.01 -5.98 17.92
CA THR A 52 -10.01 -6.54 16.55
C THR A 52 -11.37 -6.42 15.85
N ARG A 53 -12.47 -6.52 16.61
CA ARG A 53 -13.83 -6.36 16.08
C ARG A 53 -14.17 -4.90 15.80
N PHE A 54 -13.66 -3.97 16.62
CA PHE A 54 -13.80 -2.52 16.44
C PHE A 54 -13.07 -2.01 15.20
N VAL A 55 -11.80 -2.41 15.01
CA VAL A 55 -11.01 -2.05 13.82
C VAL A 55 -11.54 -2.74 12.54
N THR A 56 -12.38 -3.77 12.69
CA THR A 56 -12.97 -4.60 11.63
C THR A 56 -11.93 -5.46 10.90
N TYR A 57 -12.17 -6.78 10.83
CA TYR A 57 -11.28 -7.74 10.14
C TYR A 57 -11.00 -7.38 8.69
N ARG A 58 -11.92 -6.66 8.03
CA ARG A 58 -11.75 -6.17 6.65
C ARG A 58 -10.61 -5.16 6.53
N LYS A 59 -10.46 -4.22 7.48
CA LYS A 59 -9.35 -3.23 7.46
C LYS A 59 -8.02 -3.94 7.72
N VAL A 60 -7.97 -4.82 8.73
CA VAL A 60 -6.77 -5.60 9.07
C VAL A 60 -6.34 -6.49 7.89
N PHE A 61 -7.28 -7.18 7.24
CA PHE A 61 -7.00 -7.99 6.07
C PHE A 61 -6.55 -7.14 4.88
N ALA A 62 -7.19 -5.99 4.62
CA ALA A 62 -6.81 -5.10 3.54
C ALA A 62 -5.36 -4.58 3.71
N ILE A 63 -5.00 -4.13 4.92
CA ILE A 63 -3.64 -3.67 5.23
C ILE A 63 -2.63 -4.82 5.08
N GLY A 64 -2.93 -5.98 5.67
CA GLY A 64 -2.04 -7.15 5.60
C GLY A 64 -1.85 -7.66 4.17
N PHE A 65 -2.94 -7.78 3.40
CA PHE A 65 -2.91 -8.18 2.00
C PHE A 65 -2.12 -7.19 1.15
N TRP A 66 -2.38 -5.89 1.32
CA TRP A 66 -1.70 -4.85 0.57
C TRP A 66 -0.19 -4.82 0.87
N ASN A 67 0.20 -4.95 2.14
CA ASN A 67 1.60 -4.99 2.52
C ASN A 67 2.30 -6.25 1.98
N ALA A 68 1.67 -7.43 2.10
CA ALA A 68 2.22 -8.67 1.56
C ALA A 68 2.34 -8.63 0.02
N PHE A 69 1.35 -8.06 -0.67
CA PHE A 69 1.39 -7.88 -2.12
C PHE A 69 2.53 -6.95 -2.55
N TYR A 70 2.69 -5.81 -1.86
CA TYR A 70 3.76 -4.86 -2.11
C TYR A 70 5.14 -5.46 -1.86
N GLU A 71 5.37 -6.08 -0.70
CA GLU A 71 6.65 -6.73 -0.37
C GLU A 71 6.99 -7.84 -1.38
N GLY A 72 5.98 -8.62 -1.80
CA GLY A 72 6.14 -9.63 -2.83
C GLY A 72 6.59 -9.04 -4.17
N PHE A 73 5.99 -7.92 -4.59
CA PHE A 73 6.35 -7.25 -5.84
C PHE A 73 7.74 -6.58 -5.76
N LEU A 74 8.08 -6.00 -4.61
CA LEU A 74 9.41 -5.42 -4.36
C LEU A 74 10.52 -6.47 -4.44
N PHE A 75 10.29 -7.66 -3.88
CA PHE A 75 11.29 -8.71 -3.85
C PHE A 75 11.40 -9.47 -5.19
N LEU A 76 10.27 -9.80 -5.82
CA LEU A 76 10.25 -10.61 -7.05
C LEU A 76 10.35 -9.79 -8.34
N GLY A 77 9.91 -8.53 -8.31
CA GLY A 77 9.86 -7.65 -9.47
C GLY A 77 11.23 -7.45 -10.14
N PRO A 78 12.27 -6.96 -9.42
CA PRO A 78 13.58 -6.71 -10.02
C PRO A 78 14.25 -7.96 -10.61
N PRO A 79 14.29 -9.13 -9.92
CA PRO A 79 14.86 -10.36 -10.49
C PRO A 79 14.13 -10.83 -11.75
N LEU A 80 12.79 -10.77 -11.76
CA LEU A 80 11.98 -11.15 -12.93
C LEU A 80 12.24 -10.21 -14.11
N ALA A 81 12.33 -8.90 -13.85
CA ALA A 81 12.66 -7.89 -14.86
C ALA A 81 13.98 -8.21 -15.57
N ILE A 82 15.04 -8.41 -14.78
CA ILE A 82 16.39 -8.63 -15.28
C ILE A 82 16.45 -9.94 -16.07
N LYS A 83 15.82 -11.01 -15.56
CA LYS A 83 15.76 -12.30 -16.25
C LYS A 83 15.04 -12.18 -17.60
N TRP A 84 13.94 -11.45 -17.64
CA TRP A 84 13.18 -11.23 -18.87
C TRP A 84 13.98 -10.40 -19.89
N VAL A 85 14.55 -9.27 -19.46
CA VAL A 85 15.36 -8.39 -20.32
C VAL A 85 16.55 -9.15 -20.89
N THR A 86 17.28 -9.90 -20.05
CA THR A 86 18.43 -10.71 -20.50
C THR A 86 18.01 -11.75 -21.54
N LYS A 87 16.88 -12.45 -21.31
CA LYS A 87 16.35 -13.44 -22.26
C LYS A 87 15.96 -12.79 -23.58
N TYR A 88 15.35 -11.61 -23.53
CA TYR A 88 14.94 -10.86 -24.71
C TYR A 88 16.13 -10.34 -25.52
N LEU A 89 17.16 -9.81 -24.85
CA LEU A 89 18.42 -9.42 -25.50
C LEU A 89 19.10 -10.61 -26.18
N ASN A 90 19.19 -11.75 -25.50
CA ASN A 90 19.73 -12.98 -26.10
C ASN A 90 18.95 -13.39 -27.36
N TRP A 91 17.61 -13.32 -27.31
CA TRP A 91 16.78 -13.59 -28.49
C TRP A 91 17.08 -12.63 -29.64
N LEU A 92 17.21 -11.33 -29.39
CA LEU A 92 17.58 -10.34 -30.42
C LEU A 92 18.96 -10.64 -31.03
N TYR A 93 19.94 -11.01 -30.21
CA TYR A 93 21.27 -11.41 -30.69
C TYR A 93 21.21 -12.66 -31.57
N THR A 94 20.43 -13.68 -31.19
CA THR A 94 20.23 -14.88 -32.01
C THR A 94 19.58 -14.55 -33.34
N GLN A 95 18.54 -13.70 -33.37
CA GLN A 95 17.86 -13.30 -34.60
C GLN A 95 18.79 -12.55 -35.57
N ARG A 96 19.62 -11.63 -35.06
CA ARG A 96 20.66 -10.97 -35.87
C ARG A 96 21.70 -11.95 -36.40
N GLY A 97 22.11 -12.92 -35.59
CA GLY A 97 23.03 -13.99 -36.02
C GLY A 97 22.47 -14.88 -37.13
N LEU A 98 21.14 -15.00 -37.21
CA LEU A 98 20.42 -15.73 -38.26
C LEU A 98 20.15 -14.88 -39.52
N GLY A 99 20.62 -13.61 -39.56
CA GLY A 99 20.44 -12.71 -40.69
C GLY A 99 19.04 -12.08 -40.80
N VAL A 100 18.22 -12.18 -39.75
CA VAL A 100 16.90 -11.53 -39.71
C VAL A 100 17.09 -10.05 -39.38
N ASP A 101 16.50 -9.17 -40.20
CA ASP A 101 16.51 -7.73 -39.94
C ASP A 101 15.68 -7.40 -38.70
N VAL A 102 16.37 -6.93 -37.66
CA VAL A 102 15.74 -6.55 -36.39
C VAL A 102 15.52 -5.04 -36.38
N SER A 103 14.26 -4.62 -36.42
CA SER A 103 13.85 -3.21 -36.32
C SER A 103 14.37 -2.55 -35.03
N GLY A 104 14.82 -1.29 -35.12
CA GLY A 104 15.30 -0.50 -33.97
C GLY A 104 14.25 -0.30 -32.87
N THR A 105 12.96 -0.45 -33.20
CA THR A 105 11.85 -0.40 -32.22
C THR A 105 11.77 -1.63 -31.32
N ALA A 106 12.52 -2.71 -31.60
CA ALA A 106 12.51 -3.93 -30.77
C ALA A 106 13.01 -3.69 -29.34
N LEU A 107 13.82 -2.64 -29.12
CA LEU A 107 14.32 -2.28 -27.78
C LEU A 107 13.29 -1.55 -26.91
N ILE A 108 12.18 -1.07 -27.49
CA ILE A 108 11.18 -0.27 -26.76
C ILE A 108 10.52 -1.11 -25.65
N GLY A 109 10.17 -2.37 -25.93
CA GLY A 109 9.55 -3.28 -24.96
C GLY A 109 10.37 -3.45 -23.67
N PRO A 110 11.65 -3.90 -23.73
CA PRO A 110 12.50 -4.01 -22.55
C PRO A 110 12.80 -2.69 -21.86
N SER A 111 12.96 -1.59 -22.60
CA SER A 111 13.15 -0.26 -22.01
C SER A 111 11.91 0.16 -21.20
N LEU A 112 10.70 -0.01 -21.73
CA LEU A 112 9.47 0.28 -21.01
C LEU A 112 9.34 -0.57 -19.75
N LEU A 113 9.66 -1.87 -19.81
CA LEU A 113 9.59 -2.76 -18.65
C LEU A 113 10.54 -2.33 -17.52
N LEU A 114 11.78 -1.96 -17.87
CA LEU A 114 12.75 -1.45 -16.90
C LEU A 114 12.29 -0.13 -16.28
N ILE A 115 11.79 0.80 -17.09
CA ILE A 115 11.23 2.07 -16.60
C ILE A 115 10.07 1.80 -15.66
N LEU A 116 9.13 0.93 -16.03
CA LEU A 116 7.97 0.58 -15.20
C LEU A 116 8.36 -0.03 -13.86
N ILE A 117 9.41 -0.86 -13.82
CA ILE A 117 9.83 -1.51 -12.58
C ILE A 117 10.63 -0.55 -11.70
N PHE A 118 11.60 0.18 -12.26
CA PHE A 118 12.42 1.10 -11.46
C PHE A 118 11.69 2.39 -11.07
N ALA A 119 10.78 2.91 -11.90
CA ALA A 119 9.95 4.08 -11.54
C ALA A 119 8.65 3.68 -10.83
N GLY A 120 8.14 2.47 -11.10
CA GLY A 120 6.94 1.92 -10.45
C GLY A 120 7.16 1.54 -9.00
N LEU A 121 8.35 1.06 -8.62
CA LEU A 121 8.63 0.67 -7.23
C LEU A 121 8.52 1.85 -6.24
N PRO A 122 9.16 3.03 -6.48
CA PRO A 122 9.01 4.20 -5.61
C PRO A 122 7.58 4.78 -5.60
N THR A 123 6.90 4.76 -6.75
CA THR A 123 5.51 5.26 -6.84
C THR A 123 4.55 4.35 -6.09
N MET A 124 4.70 3.02 -6.21
CA MET A 124 3.95 2.06 -5.42
C MET A 124 4.25 2.18 -3.93
N MET A 125 5.50 2.48 -3.53
CA MET A 125 5.85 2.75 -2.13
C MET A 125 5.14 4.00 -1.60
N ALA A 126 5.10 5.08 -2.38
CA ALA A 126 4.41 6.31 -2.02
C ALA A 126 2.88 6.12 -1.94
N ILE A 127 2.31 5.37 -2.88
CA ILE A 127 0.88 5.01 -2.88
C ILE A 127 0.57 4.11 -1.68
N SER A 128 1.45 3.14 -1.36
CA SER A 128 1.27 2.25 -0.22
C SER A 128 1.24 3.03 1.10
N ASN A 129 2.17 3.95 1.30
CA ASN A 129 2.16 4.83 2.47
C ASN A 129 0.88 5.67 2.53
N SER A 130 0.45 6.24 1.40
CA SER A 130 -0.78 7.05 1.32
C SER A 130 -2.04 6.24 1.59
N MET A 131 -2.12 5.00 1.07
CA MET A 131 -3.24 4.09 1.30
C MET A 131 -3.29 3.61 2.76
N CYS A 132 -2.15 3.34 3.39
CA CYS A 132 -2.10 3.05 4.82
C CYS A 132 -2.61 4.23 5.66
N THR A 133 -2.34 5.47 5.24
CA THR A 133 -2.90 6.66 5.90
C THR A 133 -4.42 6.79 5.66
N MET A 134 -4.88 6.57 4.42
CA MET A 134 -6.30 6.67 4.06
C MET A 134 -7.18 5.53 4.62
N LEU A 135 -6.63 4.34 4.85
CA LEU A 135 -7.36 3.22 5.45
C LEU A 135 -7.45 3.33 6.98
N ASN A 136 -6.58 4.15 7.59
CA ASN A 136 -6.54 4.44 9.02
C ASN A 136 -7.40 5.64 9.42
N GLY A 137 -7.71 6.54 8.50
CA GLY A 137 -8.94 7.37 8.57
C GLY A 137 -10.19 6.56 8.21
#